data_AF-A0A522CLV5-F1
#
_entry.id   AF-A0A522CLV5-F1
#
_cell.length_a   1.000
_cell.length_b   1.000
_cell.length_c   1.000
_cell.angle_alpha   90.00
_cell.angle_beta   90.00
_cell.angle_gamma   90.00
#
_symmetry.space_group_name_H-M   'P 1'
#
loop_
_entity.id
_entity.type
_entity.pdbx_description
1 polymer ?
#
loop_
_entity_poly.entity_id
_entity_poly.type
_entity_poly.pdbx_seq_one_letter_code
_entity_poly.pdbx_strand_id
1 'polypeptide(L)'
;MRLTPHRVMQTLRVGGISAGVAAVIALAGPFKYEDLGLPFPDTVAHAVLFYGVTLAMLSSLPKARANEVAMIAILLAGMSEVVQSVFGRSMSFHDFAGDSVGVAAAYAPIAITRLRELSRLHPHQTFAEIRAADRRTSRAIGARTATEQAAAKLVTPPGP
;
A
#
# COMPACT_ATOMS: atom_id res chain seq x y z
N MET A 1 11.50 15.41 23.67
CA MET A 1 11.59 13.97 23.35
C MET A 1 12.45 13.79 22.11
N ARG A 2 13.41 12.84 22.09
CA ARG A 2 14.24 12.60 20.90
C ARG A 2 13.47 11.73 19.91
N LEU A 3 13.07 12.28 18.77
CA LEU A 3 12.44 11.52 17.67
C LEU A 3 13.50 10.61 17.03
N THR A 4 13.35 9.30 17.20
CA THR A 4 14.15 8.32 16.44
C THR A 4 13.30 7.77 15.29
N PRO A 5 13.92 7.40 14.14
CA PRO A 5 13.19 6.80 13.02
C PRO A 5 12.38 5.58 13.42
N HIS A 6 12.86 4.82 14.40
CA HIS A 6 12.16 3.67 14.97
C HIS A 6 10.84 4.08 15.65
N ARG A 7 10.86 5.15 16.46
CA ARG A 7 9.65 5.66 17.13
C ARG A 7 8.66 6.25 16.13
N VAL A 8 9.15 6.98 15.12
CA VAL A 8 8.30 7.48 14.01
C VAL A 8 7.61 6.32 13.30
N MET A 9 8.37 5.28 12.96
CA MET A 9 7.80 4.11 12.30
C MET A 9 6.78 3.36 13.18
N GLN A 10 7.07 3.25 14.48
CA GLN A 10 6.14 2.66 15.43
C GLN A 10 4.83 3.48 15.51
N THR A 11 4.91 4.82 15.55
CA THR A 11 3.72 5.68 15.55
C THR A 11 2.93 5.58 14.26
N LEU A 12 3.59 5.52 13.10
CA LEU A 12 2.92 5.36 11.81
C LEU A 12 2.17 4.03 11.73
N ARG A 13 2.79 2.93 12.18
CA ARG A 13 2.15 1.62 12.22
C ARG A 13 0.93 1.58 13.12
N VAL A 14 1.03 2.16 14.32
CA VAL A 14 -0.13 2.25 15.23
C VAL A 14 -1.23 3.08 14.58
N GLY A 15 -0.89 4.23 13.99
CA GLY A 15 -1.83 5.07 13.24
C GLY A 15 -2.48 4.33 12.08
N GLY A 16 -1.72 3.54 11.32
CA GLY A 16 -2.26 2.77 10.19
C GLY A 16 -3.16 1.61 10.61
N ILE A 17 -2.84 0.93 11.71
CA ILE A 17 -3.73 -0.08 12.30
C ILE A 17 -5.05 0.59 12.72
N SER A 18 -4.98 1.72 13.43
CA SER A 18 -6.18 2.47 13.83
C SER A 18 -7.00 2.93 12.64
N ALA A 19 -6.36 3.43 11.59
CA ALA A 19 -7.02 3.82 10.34
C ALA A 19 -7.69 2.63 9.65
N GLY A 20 -7.05 1.47 9.63
CA GLY A 20 -7.62 0.23 9.09
C GLY A 20 -8.87 -0.21 9.85
N VAL A 21 -8.84 -0.16 11.20
CA VAL A 21 -10.01 -0.46 12.03
C VAL A 21 -11.15 0.54 11.76
N ALA A 22 -10.83 1.83 11.69
CA ALA A 22 -11.82 2.87 11.36
C ALA A 22 -12.46 2.65 9.98
N ALA A 23 -11.67 2.25 8.98
CA ALA A 23 -12.18 1.95 7.64
C ALA A 23 -13.12 0.73 7.63
N VAL A 24 -12.79 -0.33 8.37
CA VAL A 24 -13.69 -1.48 8.53
C VAL A 24 -15.02 -1.07 9.15
N ILE A 25 -14.98 -0.24 10.20
CA ILE A 25 -16.20 0.28 10.84
C ILE A 25 -17.00 1.16 9.87
N ALA A 26 -16.33 2.01 9.09
CA ALA A 26 -16.99 2.87 8.12
C ALA A 26 -17.66 2.08 6.99
N LEU A 27 -17.00 1.03 6.48
CA LEU A 27 -17.48 0.23 5.35
C LEU A 27 -18.52 -0.83 5.74
N ALA A 28 -18.35 -1.49 6.89
CA ALA A 28 -19.21 -2.57 7.36
C ALA A 28 -20.22 -2.14 8.45
N GLY A 29 -20.07 -0.93 8.99
CA GLY A 29 -21.00 -0.38 9.97
C GLY A 29 -22.37 -0.09 9.36
N PRO A 30 -23.41 0.13 10.18
CA PRO A 30 -24.78 0.34 9.70
C PRO A 30 -24.98 1.68 8.96
N PHE A 31 -24.00 2.59 8.98
CA PHE A 31 -24.09 3.95 8.45
C PHE A 31 -23.87 4.00 6.94
N LYS A 32 -24.79 4.61 6.18
CA LYS A 32 -24.52 5.01 4.80
C LYS A 32 -23.81 6.36 4.80
N TYR A 33 -22.90 6.65 3.87
CA TYR A 33 -22.25 7.96 3.89
C TYR A 33 -23.22 9.09 3.50
N GLU A 34 -24.26 8.77 2.73
CA GLU A 34 -25.41 9.66 2.48
C GLU A 34 -26.06 10.18 3.78
N ASP A 35 -26.12 9.34 4.83
CA ASP A 35 -26.76 9.69 6.11
C ASP A 35 -25.88 10.64 6.96
N LEU A 36 -24.61 10.84 6.59
CA LEU A 36 -23.66 11.70 7.31
C LEU A 36 -23.80 13.19 6.94
N GLY A 37 -24.69 13.54 6.01
CA GLY A 37 -24.91 14.94 5.60
C GLY A 37 -23.69 15.56 4.92
N LEU A 38 -22.86 14.76 4.26
CA LEU A 38 -21.67 15.23 3.57
C LEU A 38 -22.04 16.12 2.38
N PRO A 39 -21.27 17.18 2.08
CA PRO A 39 -21.55 18.08 0.97
C PRO A 39 -21.19 17.49 -0.41
N PHE A 40 -20.98 16.17 -0.49
CA PHE A 40 -20.57 15.47 -1.69
C PHE A 40 -21.20 14.06 -1.76
N PRO A 41 -21.29 13.46 -2.95
CA PRO A 41 -21.87 12.12 -3.13
C PRO A 41 -21.11 11.03 -2.37
N ASP A 42 -21.81 9.93 -2.08
CA ASP A 42 -21.29 8.73 -1.39
C ASP A 42 -20.01 8.19 -2.04
N THR A 43 -19.95 8.17 -3.38
CA THR A 43 -18.78 7.74 -4.13
C THR A 43 -17.53 8.60 -3.89
N VAL A 44 -17.69 9.90 -3.61
CA VAL A 44 -16.58 10.77 -3.24
C VAL A 44 -16.10 10.46 -1.82
N ALA A 45 -17.03 10.11 -0.91
CA ALA A 45 -16.68 9.67 0.44
C ALA A 45 -15.84 8.39 0.40
N HIS A 46 -16.24 7.44 -0.44
CA HIS A 46 -15.53 6.20 -0.75
C HIS A 46 -14.11 6.45 -1.29
N ALA A 47 -13.98 7.33 -2.30
CA ALA A 47 -12.69 7.72 -2.82
C ALA A 47 -11.77 8.35 -1.75
N VAL A 48 -12.31 9.23 -0.90
CA VAL A 48 -11.55 9.86 0.19
C VAL A 48 -11.13 8.83 1.25
N LEU A 49 -12.00 7.89 1.59
CA LEU A 49 -11.69 6.82 2.53
C LEU A 49 -10.53 5.97 2.00
N PHE A 50 -10.63 5.47 0.77
CA PHE A 50 -9.59 4.61 0.20
C PHE A 50 -8.29 5.35 -0.10
N TYR A 51 -8.36 6.65 -0.40
CA TYR A 51 -7.18 7.52 -0.41
C TYR A 51 -6.48 7.52 0.96
N GLY A 52 -7.23 7.76 2.03
CA GLY A 52 -6.71 7.79 3.40
C GLY A 52 -6.13 6.44 3.86
N VAL A 53 -6.85 5.34 3.61
CA VAL A 53 -6.39 3.98 3.91
C VAL A 53 -5.10 3.65 3.15
N THR A 54 -5.03 4.00 1.86
CA THR A 54 -3.82 3.76 1.06
C THR A 54 -2.62 4.54 1.60
N LEU A 55 -2.80 5.82 1.97
CA LEU A 55 -1.74 6.60 2.61
C LEU A 55 -1.30 6.00 3.94
N ALA A 56 -2.25 5.52 4.75
CA ALA A 56 -1.96 4.88 6.02
C ALA A 56 -1.14 3.59 5.82
N MET A 57 -1.48 2.77 4.81
CA MET A 57 -0.73 1.58 4.45
C MET A 57 0.69 1.92 3.95
N LEU A 58 0.81 2.86 3.01
CA LEU A 58 2.10 3.32 2.48
C LEU A 58 3.03 3.84 3.59
N SER A 59 2.45 4.55 4.56
CA SER A 59 3.21 5.11 5.69
C SER A 59 3.59 4.06 6.73
N SER A 60 2.76 3.04 6.93
CA SER A 60 2.97 1.98 7.93
C SER A 60 3.91 0.86 7.45
N LEU A 61 4.00 0.69 6.13
CA LEU A 61 4.71 -0.42 5.47
C LEU A 61 5.91 0.10 4.66
N PRO A 62 6.96 0.64 5.31
CA PRO A 62 8.07 1.32 4.62
C PRO A 62 8.94 0.39 3.76
N LYS A 63 8.82 -0.93 3.95
CA LYS A 63 9.58 -1.94 3.19
C LYS A 63 8.77 -2.54 2.05
N ALA A 64 7.45 -2.33 2.01
CA ALA A 64 6.60 -2.82 0.95
C ALA A 64 6.78 -1.94 -0.29
N ARG A 65 6.69 -2.54 -1.49
CA ARG A 65 6.74 -1.74 -2.71
C ARG A 65 5.43 -0.97 -2.83
N ALA A 66 5.49 0.32 -3.14
CA ALA A 66 4.30 1.16 -3.21
C ALA A 66 3.24 0.64 -4.22
N ASN A 67 3.67 0.00 -5.31
CA ASN A 67 2.75 -0.63 -6.26
C ASN A 67 2.05 -1.87 -5.68
N GLU A 68 2.72 -2.65 -4.82
CA GLU A 68 2.09 -3.79 -4.13
C GLU A 68 1.04 -3.28 -3.14
N VAL A 69 1.36 -2.21 -2.40
CA VAL A 69 0.41 -1.57 -1.48
C VAL A 69 -0.83 -1.06 -2.23
N ALA A 70 -0.65 -0.38 -3.36
CA ALA A 70 -1.77 0.07 -4.19
C ALA A 70 -2.63 -1.10 -4.71
N MET A 71 -2.01 -2.19 -5.17
CA MET A 71 -2.76 -3.38 -5.61
C MET A 71 -3.54 -4.03 -4.47
N ILE A 72 -2.95 -4.11 -3.27
CA ILE A 72 -3.65 -4.63 -2.08
C ILE A 72 -4.82 -3.71 -1.70
N ALA A 73 -4.65 -2.39 -1.80
CA ALA A 73 -5.72 -1.44 -1.52
C ALA A 73 -6.90 -1.55 -2.52
N ILE A 74 -6.62 -1.74 -3.82
CA ILE A 74 -7.67 -2.03 -4.82
C ILE A 74 -8.37 -3.35 -4.52
N LEU A 75 -7.62 -4.38 -4.12
CA LEU A 75 -8.21 -5.66 -3.72
C LEU A 75 -9.11 -5.48 -2.49
N LEU A 76 -8.69 -4.69 -1.51
CA LEU A 76 -9.49 -4.35 -0.33
C LEU A 76 -10.79 -3.63 -0.73
N ALA A 77 -10.77 -2.72 -1.71
CA ALA A 77 -11.96 -2.07 -2.25
C ALA A 77 -12.95 -3.08 -2.86
N GLY A 78 -12.44 -4.01 -3.67
CA GLY A 78 -13.28 -5.08 -4.22
C GLY A 78 -13.86 -5.98 -3.12
N MET A 79 -13.08 -6.29 -2.08
CA MET A 79 -13.56 -7.08 -0.95
C MET A 79 -14.56 -6.31 -0.08
N SER A 80 -14.44 -4.99 0.07
CA SER A 80 -15.41 -4.21 0.85
C SER A 80 -16.79 -4.21 0.22
N GLU A 81 -16.89 -4.14 -1.11
CA GLU A 81 -18.16 -4.30 -1.83
C GLU A 81 -18.82 -5.65 -1.57
N VAL A 82 -18.02 -6.73 -1.56
CA VAL A 82 -18.52 -8.08 -1.22
C VAL A 82 -19.00 -8.13 0.23
N VAL A 83 -18.23 -7.56 1.17
CA VAL A 83 -18.61 -7.51 2.59
C VAL A 83 -19.92 -6.72 2.77
N GLN A 84 -20.06 -5.57 2.11
CA GLN A 84 -21.28 -4.77 2.14
C GLN A 84 -22.51 -5.57 1.68
N SER A 85 -22.36 -6.43 0.66
CA SER A 85 -23.44 -7.31 0.20
C SER A 85 -23.93 -8.29 1.26
N VAL A 86 -23.02 -8.80 2.11
CA VAL A 86 -23.36 -9.69 3.24
C VAL A 86 -24.16 -8.95 4.31
N PHE A 87 -23.96 -7.65 4.47
CA PHE A 87 -24.70 -6.78 5.39
C PHE A 87 -25.99 -6.20 4.78
N GLY A 88 -26.45 -6.73 3.64
CA GLY A 88 -27.72 -6.34 3.02
C GLY A 88 -27.65 -5.05 2.20
N ARG A 89 -26.46 -4.54 1.87
CA ARG A 89 -26.28 -3.43 0.92
C ARG A 89 -26.14 -3.95 -0.51
N SER A 90 -26.51 -3.13 -1.49
CA SER A 90 -26.27 -3.46 -2.89
C SER A 90 -24.79 -3.27 -3.23
N MET A 91 -24.21 -4.26 -3.92
CA MET A 91 -22.87 -4.12 -4.49
C MET A 91 -22.89 -3.04 -5.59
N SER A 92 -21.92 -2.13 -5.55
CA SER A 92 -21.89 -0.96 -6.43
C SER A 92 -20.57 -0.90 -7.19
N PHE A 93 -20.64 -1.12 -8.50
CA PHE A 93 -19.47 -0.91 -9.35
C PHE A 93 -19.00 0.55 -9.34
N HIS A 94 -19.93 1.49 -9.11
CA HIS A 94 -19.63 2.91 -9.05
C HIS A 94 -18.79 3.26 -7.80
N ASP A 95 -19.09 2.64 -6.66
CA ASP A 95 -18.34 2.88 -5.42
C ASP A 95 -16.98 2.19 -5.45
N PHE A 96 -16.89 0.98 -6.04
CA PHE A 96 -15.60 0.36 -6.35
C PHE A 96 -14.70 1.23 -7.26
N ALA A 97 -15.30 1.89 -8.26
CA ALA A 97 -14.57 2.82 -9.12
C ALA A 97 -14.10 4.05 -8.33
N GLY A 98 -14.95 4.59 -7.45
CA GLY A 98 -14.60 5.66 -6.51
C GLY A 98 -13.41 5.28 -5.62
N ASP A 99 -13.48 4.11 -4.98
CA ASP A 99 -12.40 3.57 -4.16
C ASP A 99 -11.08 3.47 -4.96
N SER A 100 -11.15 2.93 -6.17
CA SER A 100 -10.00 2.78 -7.06
C SER A 100 -9.39 4.13 -7.44
N VAL A 101 -10.21 5.17 -7.65
CA VAL A 101 -9.75 6.55 -7.86
C VAL A 101 -9.03 7.07 -6.63
N GLY A 102 -9.55 6.80 -5.43
CA GLY A 102 -8.90 7.13 -4.16
C GLY A 102 -7.51 6.51 -4.02
N VAL A 103 -7.40 5.20 -4.31
CA VAL A 103 -6.12 4.49 -4.29
C VAL A 103 -5.14 5.07 -5.33
N ALA A 104 -5.62 5.29 -6.56
CA ALA A 104 -4.81 5.84 -7.64
C ALA A 104 -4.29 7.24 -7.29
N ALA A 105 -5.13 8.09 -6.70
CA ALA A 105 -4.75 9.43 -6.25
C ALA A 105 -3.66 9.40 -5.17
N ALA A 106 -3.74 8.45 -4.23
CA ALA A 106 -2.71 8.26 -3.20
C ALA A 106 -1.38 7.76 -3.79
N TYR A 107 -1.45 6.90 -4.81
CA TYR A 107 -0.27 6.31 -5.46
C TYR A 107 0.39 7.24 -6.49
N ALA A 108 -0.37 8.14 -7.12
CA ALA A 108 0.08 8.97 -8.24
C ALA A 108 1.37 9.77 -7.96
N PRO A 109 1.55 10.45 -6.81
CA PRO A 109 2.79 11.19 -6.54
C PRO A 109 4.04 10.30 -6.56
N ILE A 110 3.92 9.06 -6.07
CA ILE A 110 5.02 8.09 -6.04
C ILE A 110 5.31 7.61 -7.47
N ALA A 111 4.27 7.30 -8.24
CA ALA A 111 4.41 6.87 -9.64
C ALA A 111 5.09 7.95 -10.50
N ILE A 112 4.66 9.21 -10.35
CA ILE A 112 5.25 10.36 -11.06
C ILE A 112 6.71 10.55 -10.67
N THR A 113 7.04 10.48 -9.37
CA THR A 113 8.42 10.62 -8.90
C THR A 113 9.31 9.52 -9.47
N ARG A 114 8.84 8.28 -9.46
CA ARG A 114 9.55 7.14 -10.04
C ARG A 114 9.73 7.27 -11.56
N LEU A 115 8.70 7.75 -12.27
CA LEU A 115 8.79 8.00 -13.70
C LEU A 115 9.85 9.07 -14.02
N ARG A 116 9.88 10.16 -13.24
CA ARG A 116 10.89 11.23 -13.37
C ARG A 116 12.30 10.73 -13.08
N GLU A 117 12.45 9.83 -12.12
CA GLU A 117 13.74 9.20 -11.82
C GLU A 117 14.20 8.29 -12.97
N LEU A 118 13.30 7.42 -13.46
CA LEU A 118 13.58 6.55 -14.60
C LEU A 118 13.94 7.33 -15.86
N SER A 119 13.24 8.42 -16.16
CA SER A 119 13.55 9.26 -17.32
C SER A 119 14.93 9.93 -17.23
N ARG A 120 15.43 10.17 -16.01
CA ARG A 120 16.76 10.76 -15.79
C ARG A 120 17.88 9.73 -15.86
N LEU A 121 17.67 8.55 -15.27
CA LEU A 121 18.70 7.51 -15.17
C LEU A 121 18.79 6.62 -16.42
N HIS A 122 17.67 6.43 -17.13
CA HIS A 122 17.56 5.49 -18.25
C HIS A 122 16.83 6.12 -19.45
N PRO A 123 17.28 7.27 -19.99
CA PRO A 123 16.54 8.03 -21.01
C PRO A 123 16.35 7.28 -22.33
N HIS A 124 17.19 6.30 -22.64
CA HIS A 124 17.20 5.57 -23.92
C HIS A 124 16.87 4.09 -23.79
N GLN A 125 16.56 3.62 -22.57
CA GLN A 125 16.21 2.21 -22.35
C GLN A 125 14.71 2.02 -22.32
N THR A 126 14.24 0.90 -22.84
CA THR A 126 12.82 0.56 -22.73
C THR A 126 12.47 0.13 -21.30
N PHE A 127 11.20 0.29 -20.88
CA PHE A 127 10.76 -0.21 -19.57
C PHE A 127 10.97 -1.72 -19.38
N ALA A 128 10.98 -2.49 -20.48
CA ALA A 128 11.26 -3.92 -20.46
C ALA A 128 12.74 -4.20 -20.14
N GLU A 129 13.67 -3.46 -20.76
CA GLU A 129 15.11 -3.54 -20.48
C GLU A 129 15.44 -3.14 -19.05
N ILE A 130 14.87 -2.02 -18.58
CA ILE A 130 15.02 -1.55 -17.20
C ILE A 130 14.55 -2.63 -16.21
N ARG A 131 13.39 -3.24 -16.48
CA ARG A 131 12.86 -4.34 -15.65
C ARG A 131 13.75 -5.58 -15.68
N ALA A 132 14.32 -5.91 -16.83
CA ALA A 132 15.25 -7.04 -16.97
C ALA A 132 16.57 -6.78 -16.21
N ALA A 133 17.07 -5.54 -16.22
CA ALA A 133 18.23 -5.14 -15.44
C ALA A 133 17.98 -5.24 -13.93
N ASP A 134 16.85 -4.72 -13.44
CA ASP A 134 16.47 -4.75 -12.02
C ASP A 134 16.36 -6.18 -11.45
N ARG A 135 15.79 -7.10 -12.24
CA ARG A 135 15.72 -8.54 -11.88
C ARG A 135 17.11 -9.16 -11.72
N ARG A 136 18.07 -8.80 -12.58
CA ARG A 136 19.44 -9.32 -12.50
C ARG A 136 20.14 -8.83 -11.23
N THR A 137 20.01 -7.54 -10.92
CA THR A 137 20.56 -6.94 -9.70
C THR A 137 19.96 -7.57 -8.44
N SER A 138 18.64 -7.74 -8.39
CA SER A 138 17.96 -8.37 -7.25
C SER A 138 18.42 -9.81 -7.00
N ARG A 139 18.61 -10.61 -8.05
CA ARG A 139 19.15 -11.98 -7.95
C ARG A 139 20.59 -11.99 -7.42
N ALA A 140 21.43 -11.07 -7.91
CA ALA A 140 22.81 -10.99 -7.47
C ALA A 140 22.93 -10.62 -5.98
N ILE A 141 22.10 -9.68 -5.50
CA ILE A 141 22.05 -9.32 -4.08
C ILE A 141 21.61 -10.52 -3.22
N GLY A 142 20.52 -11.19 -3.60
CA GLY A 142 20.02 -12.36 -2.87
C GLY A 142 21.03 -13.51 -2.78
N ALA A 143 21.77 -13.77 -3.87
CA ALA A 143 22.82 -14.79 -3.88
C ALA A 143 23.96 -14.46 -2.91
N ARG A 144 24.41 -13.19 -2.85
CA ARG A 144 25.45 -12.76 -1.91
C ARG A 144 25.03 -12.92 -0.46
N THR A 145 23.81 -12.49 -0.11
CA THR A 145 23.29 -12.63 1.25
C THR A 145 23.20 -14.10 1.67
N ALA A 146 22.79 -15.00 0.77
CA ALA A 146 22.77 -16.43 1.06
C ALA A 146 24.18 -17.01 1.32
N THR A 147 25.18 -16.58 0.54
CA THR A 147 26.59 -16.99 0.76
C THR A 147 27.14 -16.48 2.08
N GLU A 148 26.87 -15.22 2.44
CA GLU A 148 27.29 -14.63 3.72
C GLU A 148 26.62 -15.33 4.92
N GLN A 149 25.32 -15.64 4.81
CA GLN A 149 24.59 -16.40 5.83
C GLN A 149 25.12 -17.82 5.99
N ALA A 150 25.46 -18.49 4.88
CA ALA A 150 26.06 -19.81 4.91
C ALA A 150 27.46 -19.78 5.57
N ALA A 151 28.28 -18.77 5.25
CA ALA A 151 29.58 -18.57 5.87
C ALA A 151 29.46 -18.26 7.39
N ALA A 152 28.52 -17.41 7.79
CA ALA A 152 28.27 -17.10 9.20
C ALA A 152 27.81 -18.34 10.00
N LYS A 153 27.02 -19.22 9.38
CA LYS A 153 26.56 -20.47 9.99
C LYS A 153 27.69 -21.50 10.17
N LEU A 154 28.73 -21.45 9.33
CA LEU A 154 29.92 -22.29 9.44
C LEU A 154 30.92 -21.80 10.51
N VAL A 155 30.90 -20.50 10.82
CA VAL A 155 31.81 -19.87 11.82
C VAL A 155 31.24 -19.93 13.23
N THR A 156 29.93 -20.17 13.40
CA THR A 156 29.30 -20.29 14.72
C THR A 156 29.21 -21.77 15.12
N PRO A 157 30.04 -22.29 16.05
CA PRO A 157 29.92 -23.67 16.50
C PRO A 157 28.55 -23.88 17.20
N PRO A 158 27.98 -25.09 17.18
CA PRO A 158 26.81 -25.40 17.98
C PRO A 158 27.15 -25.12 19.45
N GLY A 159 26.40 -24.21 20.08
CA GLY A 159 26.54 -23.93 21.51
C GLY A 159 26.27 -25.19 22.34
N PRO A 160 26.85 -25.30 23.56
CA PRO A 160 26.71 -26.45 24.43
C PRO A 160 25.27 -26.71 24.88
#